data_AF-U6RQR9-F1
#
_entry.id   AF-U6RQR9-F1
#
_cell.length_a   1.000
_cell.length_b   1.000
_cell.length_c   1.000
_cell.angle_alpha   90.00
_cell.angle_beta   90.00
_cell.angle_gamma   90.00
#
_symmetry.space_group_name_H-M   'P 1'
#
loop_
_entity.id
_entity.type
_entity.pdbx_description
1 polymer ?
#
loop_
_entity_poly.entity_id
_entity_poly.type
_entity_poly.pdbx_seq_one_letter_code
_entity_poly.pdbx_strand_id
1 'polypeptide(L)'
;MNYYYLIILVYAWFFAGAQSVVAQENVLPTHEYYTEEYIAKIYIEEPKRALQLLDEAENLNCMPSNMINDLRSRTYRNMYMNKSAFVYARKAYVIDSIQGTDPSHLLEMTIDLAEISFLLSRFEQSVKYATEGIALARKNGNKGSEAKLLFCLGENKKVLGLKREGYAYFDQAIDLIKGESDMLSMQMLSYFYGLKMNYLLSDGCFDEVLFIGLEREKLIHEMADSRKYPDSYIDLQYSYVYIKLAYVAFKLRKYEEADNYFRKYSSTKAALTPDGKCDAAPYLLLTKRYKEVLEKCEDFKNVLRSQDTLNQQYLSVLQKEVAAYSGLNNFKKVAELRESILNIVTHMYRDEVRNAALELDAVYKVNERDKQIAKQDFRLKMHGIFLLFAIGFILLMSFFLWKSWKYNRIIRAKNKVLVRLINEQLSPKENTDVVSESLPAANREEDILSENGMEWAENRELFSKLNETILHEKLYLSPNLSRDDLVRIVHLNYARFARMIKENTGGNLSGYINNLRLNHAIQLLNEHPNYTMKAIAEDSGFNSMPTFNNLFKKKTGMTPFEFKSVQKE
;
A
#
# COMPACT_ATOMS: atom_id res chain seq x y z
N MET A 1 36.25 -35.67 -14.50
CA MET A 1 36.74 -34.70 -13.49
C MET A 1 36.76 -33.31 -14.14
N ASN A 2 35.59 -32.69 -14.37
CA ASN A 2 35.48 -31.38 -15.03
C ASN A 2 34.13 -30.64 -14.81
N TYR A 3 33.33 -31.02 -13.81
CA TYR A 3 32.04 -30.37 -13.52
C TYR A 3 31.98 -29.59 -12.20
N TYR A 4 33.03 -29.65 -11.36
CA TYR A 4 33.07 -28.95 -10.07
C TYR A 4 33.65 -27.53 -10.15
N TYR A 5 34.40 -27.19 -11.21
CA TYR A 5 34.97 -25.84 -11.38
C TYR A 5 33.98 -24.81 -11.97
N LEU A 6 32.93 -25.26 -12.67
CA LEU A 6 31.95 -24.34 -13.26
C LEU A 6 30.93 -23.80 -12.23
N ILE A 7 30.69 -24.54 -11.14
CA ILE A 7 29.73 -24.14 -10.10
C ILE A 7 30.35 -23.10 -9.15
N ILE A 8 31.67 -23.13 -8.94
CA ILE A 8 32.35 -22.18 -8.05
C ILE A 8 32.51 -20.80 -8.72
N LEU A 9 32.62 -20.74 -10.05
CA LEU A 9 32.75 -19.48 -10.79
C LEU A 9 31.43 -18.68 -10.89
N VAL A 10 30.27 -19.34 -10.80
CA VAL A 10 28.96 -18.64 -10.80
C VAL A 10 28.64 -18.05 -9.42
N TYR A 11 29.13 -18.65 -8.33
CA TYR A 11 28.97 -18.09 -6.98
C TYR A 11 29.92 -16.91 -6.70
N ALA A 12 31.09 -16.86 -7.34
CA ALA A 12 32.03 -15.74 -7.19
C ALA A 12 31.53 -14.45 -7.87
N TRP A 13 30.72 -14.54 -8.92
CA TRP A 13 30.13 -13.38 -9.59
C TRP A 13 28.96 -12.75 -8.81
N PHE A 14 28.26 -13.51 -7.97
CA PHE A 14 27.19 -12.97 -7.11
C PHE A 14 27.71 -12.27 -5.85
N PHE A 15 28.95 -12.56 -5.42
CA PHE A 15 29.58 -11.86 -4.29
C PHE A 15 30.52 -10.71 -4.70
N ALA A 16 31.02 -10.68 -5.94
CA ALA A 16 31.86 -9.59 -6.44
C ALA A 16 31.08 -8.34 -6.89
N GLY A 17 29.75 -8.43 -7.04
CA GLY A 17 28.88 -7.27 -7.31
C GLY A 17 28.49 -6.45 -6.07
N ALA A 18 28.91 -6.86 -4.86
CA ALA A 18 28.58 -6.21 -3.61
C ALA A 18 29.73 -5.37 -3.01
N GLN A 19 30.87 -5.24 -3.72
CA GLN A 19 32.00 -4.42 -3.28
C GLN A 19 32.44 -3.46 -4.38
N SER A 20 31.68 -2.38 -4.57
CA SER A 20 32.19 -1.10 -5.06
C SER A 20 31.14 0.00 -4.88
N VAL A 21 30.73 0.23 -3.64
CA VAL A 21 30.44 1.60 -3.22
C VAL A 21 31.61 1.98 -2.35
N VAL A 22 32.49 2.77 -2.95
CA VAL A 22 33.61 3.44 -2.30
C VAL A 22 33.09 4.02 -0.98
N ALA A 23 33.67 3.57 0.12
CA ALA A 23 33.59 4.25 1.39
C ALA A 23 34.21 5.65 1.21
N GLN A 24 33.40 6.62 0.81
CA GLN A 24 33.50 7.93 1.42
C GLN A 24 33.31 7.69 2.91
N GLU A 25 34.19 8.23 3.73
CA GLU A 25 34.03 8.35 5.17
C GLU A 25 32.73 9.10 5.47
N ASN A 26 31.59 8.41 5.38
CA ASN A 26 30.39 8.79 6.07
C ASN A 26 30.66 8.42 7.52
N VAL A 27 31.16 9.39 8.27
CA VAL A 27 30.89 9.48 9.70
C VAL A 27 29.40 9.16 9.84
N LEU A 28 29.05 7.98 10.36
CA LEU A 28 27.68 7.68 10.76
C LEU A 28 27.26 8.84 11.65
N PRO A 29 26.28 9.68 11.24
CA PRO A 29 25.85 10.78 12.08
C PRO A 29 25.38 10.16 13.39
N THR A 30 25.97 10.61 14.49
CA THR A 30 25.66 10.08 15.82
C THR A 30 24.13 10.15 15.99
N HIS A 31 23.50 9.01 16.31
CA HIS A 31 22.05 8.87 16.48
C HIS A 31 21.43 9.88 17.46
N GLU A 32 22.26 10.58 18.23
CA GLU A 32 21.94 11.65 19.17
C GLU A 32 21.12 12.79 18.54
N TYR A 33 21.35 13.13 17.27
CA TYR A 33 20.68 14.25 16.60
C TYR A 33 19.31 13.92 16.00
N TYR A 34 18.97 12.63 15.82
CA TYR A 34 17.71 12.19 15.21
C TYR A 34 16.69 11.74 16.26
N THR A 35 16.62 12.47 17.37
CA THR A 35 15.68 12.21 18.46
C THR A 35 14.59 13.27 18.47
N GLU A 36 13.39 12.87 18.90
CA GLU A 36 12.28 13.79 19.11
C GLU A 36 12.69 14.93 20.04
N GLU A 37 13.35 14.60 21.16
CA GLU A 37 13.78 15.57 22.17
C GLU A 37 14.75 16.63 21.60
N TYR A 38 15.71 16.22 20.78
CA TYR A 38 16.65 17.15 20.17
C TYR A 38 15.95 18.08 19.17
N ILE A 39 15.16 17.51 18.26
CA ILE A 39 14.45 18.29 17.22
C ILE A 39 13.43 19.23 17.86
N ALA A 40 12.73 18.79 18.90
CA ALA A 40 11.80 19.60 19.69
C ALA A 40 12.47 20.78 20.41
N LYS A 41 13.78 20.73 20.66
CA LYS A 41 14.54 21.87 21.22
C LYS A 41 14.93 22.89 20.15
N ILE A 42 15.26 22.44 18.95
CA ILE A 42 15.82 23.32 17.90
C ILE A 42 14.79 23.85 16.89
N TYR A 43 13.59 23.28 16.79
CA TYR A 43 12.64 23.67 15.74
C TYR A 43 12.18 25.14 15.80
N ILE A 44 12.29 25.77 16.98
CA ILE A 44 11.98 27.18 17.17
C ILE A 44 13.12 28.06 16.66
N GLU A 45 14.35 27.78 17.10
CA GLU A 45 15.54 28.60 16.85
C GLU A 45 16.14 28.35 15.45
N GLU A 46 16.14 27.10 14.99
CA GLU A 46 16.75 26.66 13.74
C GLU A 46 15.77 25.83 12.88
N PRO A 47 14.61 26.38 12.46
CA PRO A 47 13.55 25.61 11.80
C PRO A 47 13.99 24.94 10.49
N LYS A 48 14.87 25.58 9.71
CA LYS A 48 15.40 25.00 8.46
C LYS A 48 16.26 23.76 8.73
N ARG A 49 17.07 23.80 9.78
CA ARG A 49 17.93 22.67 10.20
C ARG A 49 17.07 21.54 10.76
N ALA A 50 16.04 21.86 11.55
CA ALA A 50 15.08 20.87 12.03
C ALA A 50 14.42 20.10 10.87
N LEU A 51 13.96 20.79 9.82
CA LEU A 51 13.39 20.13 8.62
C LEU A 51 14.41 19.24 7.90
N GLN A 52 15.67 19.67 7.76
CA GLN A 52 16.74 18.86 7.17
C GLN A 52 16.98 17.57 7.95
N LEU A 53 17.08 17.67 9.28
CA LEU A 53 17.26 16.50 10.16
C LEU A 53 16.05 15.55 10.10
N LEU A 54 14.84 16.07 9.94
CA LEU A 54 13.63 15.26 9.76
C LEU A 54 13.62 14.52 8.41
N ASP A 55 14.10 15.15 7.33
CA ASP A 55 14.28 14.50 6.02
C ASP A 55 15.34 13.39 6.08
N GLU A 56 16.46 13.63 6.78
CA GLU A 56 17.49 12.61 7.02
C GLU A 56 16.95 11.47 7.88
N ALA A 57 16.21 11.77 8.95
CA ALA A 57 15.64 10.77 9.85
C ALA A 57 14.64 9.85 9.13
N GLU A 58 13.83 10.40 8.23
CA GLU A 58 12.90 9.64 7.39
C GLU A 58 13.67 8.71 6.43
N ASN A 59 14.72 9.20 5.78
CA ASN A 59 15.52 8.40 4.85
C ASN A 59 16.28 7.26 5.56
N LEU A 60 16.75 7.51 6.78
CA LEU A 60 17.46 6.53 7.61
C LEU A 60 16.51 5.59 8.37
N ASN A 61 15.19 5.83 8.31
CA ASN A 61 14.17 5.10 9.09
C ASN A 61 14.48 5.03 10.59
N CYS A 62 15.08 6.09 11.16
CA CYS A 62 15.50 6.11 12.56
C CYS A 62 14.45 6.69 13.52
N MET A 63 13.33 7.20 13.00
CA MET A 63 12.20 7.74 13.78
C MET A 63 10.86 7.29 13.18
N PRO A 64 9.84 6.99 14.02
CA PRO A 64 8.50 6.67 13.53
C PRO A 64 7.90 7.76 12.64
N SER A 65 7.24 7.37 11.56
CA SER A 65 6.70 8.33 10.59
C SER A 65 5.65 9.28 11.19
N ASN A 66 4.82 8.84 12.13
CA ASN A 66 3.88 9.72 12.83
C ASN A 66 4.62 10.84 13.59
N MET A 67 5.68 10.51 14.32
CA MET A 67 6.51 11.47 15.04
C MET A 67 7.24 12.45 14.11
N ILE A 68 7.79 11.96 13.00
CA ILE A 68 8.42 12.82 11.99
C ILE A 68 7.40 13.84 11.45
N ASN A 69 6.18 13.38 11.14
CA ASN A 69 5.13 14.25 10.61
C ASN A 69 4.64 15.25 11.67
N ASP A 70 4.53 14.87 12.94
CA ASP A 70 4.24 15.82 14.02
C ASP A 70 5.32 16.91 14.13
N LEU A 71 6.59 16.53 14.25
CA LEU A 71 7.69 17.50 14.34
C LEU A 71 7.77 18.42 13.11
N ARG A 72 7.50 17.92 11.91
CA ARG A 72 7.35 18.75 10.70
C ARG A 72 6.19 19.73 10.85
N SER A 73 5.04 19.28 11.36
CA SER A 73 3.89 20.15 11.61
C SER A 73 4.25 21.30 12.55
N ARG A 74 4.85 20.99 13.70
CA ARG A 74 5.31 21.99 14.70
C ARG A 74 6.30 22.98 14.09
N THR A 75 7.25 22.47 13.30
CA THR A 75 8.26 23.30 12.62
C THR A 75 7.63 24.26 11.61
N TYR A 76 6.73 23.78 10.76
CA TYR A 76 6.02 24.63 9.80
C TYR A 76 5.08 25.64 10.48
N ARG A 77 4.43 25.24 11.58
CA ARG A 77 3.58 26.14 12.37
C ARG A 77 4.40 27.28 12.98
N ASN A 78 5.60 26.99 13.50
CA ASN A 78 6.54 28.01 13.98
C ASN A 78 6.99 28.97 12.86
N MET A 79 7.11 28.48 11.64
CA MET A 79 7.39 29.31 10.45
C MET A 79 6.15 30.03 9.89
N TYR A 80 5.01 30.01 10.59
CA TYR A 80 3.71 30.55 10.16
C TYR A 80 3.18 29.93 8.83
N MET A 81 3.67 28.75 8.45
CA MET A 81 3.25 28.00 7.27
C MET A 81 2.11 27.03 7.62
N ASN A 82 0.94 27.60 7.94
CA ASN A 82 -0.19 26.84 8.50
C ASN A 82 -0.74 25.76 7.54
N LYS A 83 -0.62 25.91 6.21
CA LYS A 83 -1.11 24.86 5.29
C LYS A 83 -0.21 23.64 5.31
N SER A 84 1.11 23.85 5.33
CA SER A 84 2.09 22.77 5.46
C SER A 84 1.91 22.08 6.81
N ALA A 85 1.81 22.86 7.90
CA ALA A 85 1.56 22.33 9.23
C ALA A 85 0.32 21.42 9.28
N PHE A 86 -0.79 21.88 8.70
CA PHE A 86 -2.02 21.09 8.61
C PHE A 86 -1.83 19.75 7.88
N VAL A 87 -1.10 19.74 6.76
CA VAL A 87 -0.88 18.51 5.98
C VAL A 87 -0.08 17.50 6.79
N TYR A 88 0.98 17.94 7.46
CA TYR A 88 1.83 17.07 8.26
C TYR A 88 1.13 16.59 9.55
N ALA A 89 0.41 17.46 10.27
CA ALA A 89 -0.43 17.07 11.41
C ALA A 89 -1.47 16.01 11.00
N ARG A 90 -2.10 16.19 9.83
CA ARG A 90 -3.07 15.23 9.31
C ARG A 90 -2.44 13.88 8.97
N LYS A 91 -1.21 13.86 8.45
CA LYS A 91 -0.48 12.61 8.20
C LYS A 91 -0.21 11.86 9.50
N ALA A 92 0.30 12.55 10.52
CA ALA A 92 0.51 11.97 11.85
C ALA A 92 -0.81 11.40 12.42
N TYR A 93 -1.87 12.21 12.44
CA TYR A 93 -3.22 11.80 12.86
C TYR A 93 -3.72 10.53 12.16
N VAL A 94 -3.58 10.43 10.84
CA VAL A 94 -4.06 9.26 10.07
C VAL A 94 -3.25 8.01 10.45
N ILE A 95 -1.93 8.14 10.62
CA ILE A 95 -1.08 7.02 11.02
C ILE A 95 -1.49 6.54 12.42
N ASP A 96 -1.65 7.44 13.38
CA ASP A 96 -2.06 7.09 14.74
C ASP A 96 -3.45 6.48 14.79
N SER A 97 -4.40 7.02 14.01
CA SER A 97 -5.76 6.49 13.93
C SER A 97 -5.80 5.08 13.34
N ILE A 98 -4.89 4.72 12.44
CA ILE A 98 -4.80 3.38 11.86
C ILE A 98 -4.11 2.41 12.83
N GLN A 99 -3.03 2.84 13.47
CA GLN A 99 -2.25 2.00 14.39
C GLN A 99 -2.99 1.76 15.70
N GLY A 100 -3.68 2.78 16.23
CA GLY A 100 -4.43 2.71 17.49
C GLY A 100 -3.56 2.50 18.73
N THR A 101 -2.24 2.67 18.61
CA THR A 101 -1.26 2.36 19.67
C THR A 101 -1.02 3.50 20.65
N ASP A 102 -1.23 4.76 20.23
CA ASP A 102 -1.00 5.95 21.05
C ASP A 102 -2.23 6.90 21.07
N PRO A 103 -3.18 6.68 21.99
CA PRO A 103 -4.35 7.54 22.15
C PRO A 103 -4.02 8.98 22.59
N SER A 104 -2.85 9.20 23.20
CA SER A 104 -2.42 10.50 23.71
C SER A 104 -1.88 11.36 22.56
N HIS A 105 -0.99 10.80 21.73
CA HIS A 105 -0.50 11.48 20.54
C HIS A 105 -1.62 11.73 19.52
N LEU A 106 -2.56 10.78 19.36
CA LEU A 106 -3.77 10.99 18.56
C LEU A 106 -4.59 12.20 19.04
N LEU A 107 -4.74 12.36 20.36
CA LEU A 107 -5.43 13.50 20.95
C LEU A 107 -4.68 14.82 20.69
N GLU A 108 -3.36 14.82 20.82
CA GLU A 108 -2.51 15.98 20.50
C GLU A 108 -2.67 16.41 19.03
N MET A 109 -2.60 15.45 18.10
CA MET A 109 -2.82 15.72 16.68
C MET A 109 -4.23 16.22 16.39
N THR A 110 -5.24 15.73 17.12
CA THR A 110 -6.63 16.21 16.99
C THR A 110 -6.76 17.67 17.44
N ILE A 111 -6.09 18.05 18.53
CA ILE A 111 -6.04 19.44 19.01
C ILE A 111 -5.37 20.34 17.98
N ASP A 112 -4.21 19.95 17.48
CA ASP A 112 -3.49 20.73 16.47
C ASP A 112 -4.28 20.89 15.18
N LEU A 113 -4.97 19.84 14.72
CA LEU A 113 -5.86 19.92 13.56
C LEU A 113 -7.03 20.87 13.80
N ALA A 114 -7.62 20.91 15.00
CA ALA A 114 -8.66 21.85 15.35
C ALA A 114 -8.16 23.31 15.30
N GLU A 115 -7.03 23.59 15.93
CA GLU A 115 -6.42 24.93 16.00
C GLU A 115 -5.94 25.42 14.63
N ILE A 116 -5.19 24.59 13.90
CA ILE A 116 -4.66 24.96 12.58
C ILE A 116 -5.82 25.16 11.59
N SER A 117 -6.88 24.34 11.68
CA SER A 117 -8.08 24.55 10.85
C SER A 117 -8.74 25.90 11.14
N PHE A 118 -8.80 26.32 12.41
CA PHE A 118 -9.30 27.65 12.78
C PHE A 118 -8.44 28.76 12.17
N LEU A 119 -7.10 28.66 12.28
CA LEU A 119 -6.15 29.62 11.69
C LEU A 119 -6.28 29.70 10.17
N LEU A 120 -6.58 28.58 9.50
CA LEU A 120 -6.84 28.51 8.06
C LEU A 120 -8.25 28.95 7.66
N SER A 121 -9.06 29.46 8.59
CA SER A 121 -10.47 29.82 8.40
C SER A 121 -11.34 28.67 7.89
N ARG A 122 -10.95 27.42 8.18
CA ARG A 122 -11.70 26.19 7.88
C ARG A 122 -12.55 25.79 9.08
N PHE A 123 -13.50 26.67 9.45
CA PHE A 123 -14.26 26.56 10.70
C PHE A 123 -15.03 25.24 10.84
N GLU A 124 -15.59 24.71 9.75
CA GLU A 124 -16.27 23.41 9.77
C GLU A 124 -15.33 22.27 10.19
N GLN A 125 -14.11 22.23 9.65
CA GLN A 125 -13.10 21.24 10.03
C GLN A 125 -12.62 21.45 11.46
N SER A 126 -12.44 22.70 11.86
CA SER A 126 -12.05 23.04 13.23
C SER A 126 -13.07 22.56 14.25
N VAL A 127 -14.36 22.85 14.03
CA VAL A 127 -15.46 22.40 14.90
C VAL A 127 -15.54 20.87 14.94
N LYS A 128 -15.37 20.20 13.80
CA LYS A 128 -15.35 18.74 13.73
C LYS A 128 -14.25 18.16 14.60
N TYR A 129 -13.00 18.55 14.38
CA TYR A 129 -11.87 18.03 15.15
C TYR A 129 -11.95 18.40 16.63
N ALA A 130 -12.41 19.61 16.97
CA ALA A 130 -12.61 19.98 18.37
C ALA A 130 -13.66 19.11 19.06
N THR A 131 -14.77 18.80 18.38
CA THR A 131 -15.83 17.95 18.92
C THR A 131 -15.35 16.50 19.12
N GLU A 132 -14.67 15.93 18.12
CA GLU A 132 -14.07 14.59 18.19
C GLU A 132 -13.01 14.52 19.30
N GLY A 133 -12.15 15.54 19.38
CA GLY A 133 -11.11 15.65 20.39
C GLY A 133 -11.65 15.80 21.82
N ILE A 134 -12.77 16.50 22.03
CA ILE A 134 -13.43 16.60 23.34
C ILE A 134 -13.89 15.21 23.81
N ALA A 135 -14.48 14.43 22.91
CA ALA A 135 -14.90 13.06 23.24
C ALA A 135 -13.69 12.19 23.62
N LEU A 136 -12.57 12.33 22.90
CA LEU A 136 -11.33 11.60 23.19
C LEU A 136 -10.67 12.07 24.49
N ALA A 137 -10.62 13.38 24.75
CA ALA A 137 -10.08 13.96 25.97
C ALA A 137 -10.86 13.49 27.21
N ARG A 138 -12.20 13.49 27.13
CA ARG A 138 -13.09 12.96 28.18
C ARG A 138 -12.85 11.49 28.44
N LYS A 139 -12.74 10.69 27.37
CA LYS A 139 -12.46 9.25 27.47
C LYS A 139 -11.13 8.98 28.16
N ASN A 140 -10.12 9.82 27.92
CA ASN A 140 -8.79 9.70 28.50
C ASN A 140 -8.65 10.43 29.86
N GLY A 141 -9.69 11.10 30.35
CA GLY A 141 -9.65 11.90 31.58
C GLY A 141 -8.76 13.14 31.52
N ASN A 142 -8.39 13.61 30.32
CA ASN A 142 -7.50 14.76 30.14
C ASN A 142 -8.29 16.08 30.09
N LYS A 143 -8.50 16.67 31.27
CA LYS A 143 -9.23 17.95 31.42
C LYS A 143 -8.56 19.12 30.69
N GLY A 144 -7.23 19.19 30.67
CA GLY A 144 -6.50 20.28 30.00
C GLY A 144 -6.73 20.29 28.49
N SER A 145 -6.63 19.12 27.86
CA SER A 145 -6.96 18.94 26.44
C SER A 145 -8.42 19.23 26.14
N GLU A 146 -9.35 18.79 26.99
CA GLU A 146 -10.77 19.11 26.85
C GLU A 146 -11.01 20.62 26.93
N ALA A 147 -10.40 21.31 27.90
CA ALA A 147 -10.54 22.75 28.07
C ALA A 147 -10.00 23.52 26.87
N LYS A 148 -8.84 23.11 26.32
CA LYS A 148 -8.25 23.70 25.11
C LYS A 148 -9.17 23.60 23.90
N LEU A 149 -9.83 22.44 23.71
CA LEU A 149 -10.76 22.22 22.60
C LEU A 149 -12.10 22.95 22.80
N LEU A 150 -12.60 23.03 24.04
CA LEU A 150 -13.76 23.86 24.38
C LEU A 150 -13.46 25.34 24.07
N PHE A 151 -12.27 25.81 24.42
CA PHE A 151 -11.84 27.17 24.08
C PHE A 151 -11.84 27.38 22.56
N CYS A 152 -11.27 26.45 21.79
CA CYS A 152 -11.28 26.48 20.32
C CYS A 152 -12.71 26.51 19.74
N LEU A 153 -13.66 25.75 20.31
CA LEU A 153 -15.08 25.85 19.92
C LEU A 153 -15.66 27.24 20.20
N GLY A 154 -15.30 27.84 21.34
CA GLY A 154 -15.68 29.21 21.68
C GLY A 154 -15.21 30.23 20.64
N GLU A 155 -13.96 30.10 20.17
CA GLU A 155 -13.40 30.96 19.12
C GLU A 155 -14.14 30.79 17.80
N ASN A 156 -14.39 29.54 17.37
CA ASN A 156 -15.18 29.24 16.18
C ASN A 156 -16.57 29.89 16.24
N LYS A 157 -17.28 29.72 17.36
CA LYS A 157 -18.62 30.29 17.56
C LYS A 157 -18.59 31.82 17.49
N LYS A 158 -17.59 32.47 18.10
CA LYS A 158 -17.43 33.93 18.03
C LYS A 158 -17.20 34.42 16.61
N VAL A 159 -16.34 33.76 15.84
CA VAL A 159 -16.07 34.14 14.44
C VAL A 159 -17.32 33.98 13.57
N LEU A 160 -18.16 32.98 13.86
CA LEU A 160 -19.47 32.79 13.21
C LEU A 160 -20.55 33.76 13.69
N GLY A 161 -20.22 34.75 14.54
CA GLY A 161 -21.15 35.75 15.06
C GLY A 161 -21.98 35.29 16.27
N LEU A 162 -21.83 34.04 16.72
CA LEU A 162 -22.53 33.46 17.87
C LEU A 162 -21.83 33.82 19.18
N LYS A 163 -21.75 35.12 19.50
CA LYS A 163 -20.94 35.65 20.60
C LYS A 163 -21.27 35.05 21.97
N ARG A 164 -22.56 34.91 22.30
CA ARG A 164 -23.02 34.37 23.59
C ARG A 164 -22.61 32.92 23.79
N GLU A 165 -22.82 32.08 22.78
CA GLU A 165 -22.36 30.68 22.78
C GLU A 165 -20.84 30.62 22.90
N GLY A 166 -20.12 31.48 22.18
CA GLY A 166 -18.67 31.55 22.24
C GLY A 166 -18.13 31.81 23.65
N TYR A 167 -18.71 32.78 24.35
CA TYR A 167 -18.35 33.05 25.75
C TYR A 167 -18.73 31.90 26.68
N ALA A 168 -19.88 31.26 26.48
CA ALA A 168 -20.27 30.10 27.29
C ALA A 168 -19.29 28.93 27.15
N TYR A 169 -18.68 28.74 25.98
CA TYR A 169 -17.60 27.76 25.79
C TYR A 169 -16.29 28.18 26.46
N PHE A 170 -15.93 29.47 26.44
CA PHE A 170 -14.78 29.98 27.20
C PHE A 170 -14.97 29.78 28.70
N ASP A 171 -16.18 30.01 29.22
CA ASP A 171 -16.51 29.77 30.62
C ASP A 171 -16.41 28.30 30.99
N GLN A 172 -16.97 27.41 30.17
CA GLN A 172 -16.82 25.95 30.36
C GLN A 172 -15.35 25.51 30.37
N ALA A 173 -14.53 26.04 29.45
CA ALA A 173 -13.11 25.72 29.40
C ALA A 173 -12.36 26.19 30.67
N ILE A 174 -12.65 27.40 31.12
CA ILE A 174 -12.07 27.99 32.34
C ILE A 174 -12.49 27.18 33.57
N ASP A 175 -13.79 26.94 33.74
CA ASP A 175 -14.35 26.25 34.90
C ASP A 175 -13.84 24.81 35.03
N LEU A 176 -13.54 24.14 33.90
CA LEU A 176 -13.03 22.78 33.88
C LEU A 176 -11.64 22.63 34.54
N ILE A 177 -10.80 23.65 34.41
CA ILE A 177 -9.43 23.66 34.97
C ILE A 177 -9.27 24.62 36.15
N LYS A 178 -10.32 25.39 36.48
CA LYS A 178 -10.32 26.30 37.63
C LYS A 178 -10.21 25.49 38.93
N GLY A 179 -9.17 25.77 39.70
CA GLY A 179 -8.87 25.07 40.96
C GLY A 179 -7.83 23.94 40.84
N GLU A 180 -7.40 23.59 39.63
CA GLU A 180 -6.24 22.72 39.44
C GLU A 180 -4.95 23.49 39.79
N SER A 181 -4.06 22.88 40.59
CA SER A 181 -2.86 23.53 41.15
C SER A 181 -1.55 23.08 40.50
N ASP A 182 -1.61 22.28 39.44
CA ASP A 182 -0.43 21.92 38.65
C ASP A 182 0.02 23.08 37.77
N MET A 183 1.31 23.07 37.41
CA MET A 183 1.95 24.18 36.71
C MET A 183 1.32 24.45 35.33
N LEU A 184 0.97 23.39 34.59
CA LEU A 184 0.45 23.52 33.23
C LEU A 184 -0.98 24.06 33.24
N SER A 185 -1.83 23.59 34.15
CA SER A 185 -3.21 24.09 34.28
C SER A 185 -3.25 25.54 34.71
N MET A 186 -2.39 25.97 35.65
CA MET A 186 -2.33 27.38 36.06
C MET A 186 -1.85 28.30 34.92
N GLN A 187 -0.85 27.87 34.14
CA GLN A 187 -0.41 28.62 32.94
C GLN A 187 -1.51 28.70 31.89
N MET A 188 -2.20 27.58 31.63
CA MET A 188 -3.31 27.50 30.69
C MET A 188 -4.48 28.39 31.13
N LEU A 189 -4.82 28.38 32.42
CA LEU A 189 -5.88 29.21 32.98
C LEU A 189 -5.55 30.71 32.87
N SER A 190 -4.31 31.12 33.18
CA SER A 190 -3.86 32.50 32.98
C SER A 190 -3.92 32.91 31.51
N TYR A 191 -3.55 32.01 30.59
CA TYR A 191 -3.65 32.22 29.16
C TYR A 191 -5.11 32.39 28.69
N PHE A 192 -6.03 31.52 29.12
CA PHE A 192 -7.46 31.63 28.81
C PHE A 192 -8.08 32.92 29.33
N TYR A 193 -7.74 33.34 30.55
CA TYR A 193 -8.15 34.65 31.04
C TYR A 193 -7.64 35.77 30.13
N GLY A 194 -6.37 35.75 29.72
CA GLY A 194 -5.81 36.73 28.81
C GLY A 194 -6.52 36.79 27.44
N LEU A 195 -6.77 35.64 26.82
CA LEU A 195 -7.51 35.57 25.55
C LEU A 195 -8.95 36.06 25.70
N LYS A 196 -9.66 35.61 26.75
CA LYS A 196 -11.04 36.05 27.03
C LYS A 196 -11.10 37.56 27.25
N MET A 197 -10.15 38.14 27.99
CA MET A 197 -10.04 39.59 28.15
C MET A 197 -9.92 40.32 26.81
N ASN A 198 -9.11 39.81 25.88
CA ASN A 198 -8.96 40.42 24.54
C ASN A 198 -10.27 40.40 23.75
N TYR A 199 -10.98 39.27 23.76
CA TYR A 199 -12.27 39.15 23.11
C TYR A 199 -13.34 40.06 23.74
N LEU A 200 -13.37 40.18 25.06
CA LEU A 200 -14.27 41.09 25.77
C LEU A 200 -13.93 42.57 25.50
N LEU A 201 -12.64 42.91 25.42
CA LEU A 201 -12.18 44.25 25.07
C LEU A 201 -12.62 44.66 23.67
N SER A 202 -12.51 43.76 22.68
CA SER A 202 -12.95 44.04 21.31
C SER A 202 -14.46 44.18 21.20
N ASP A 203 -15.22 43.46 22.03
CA ASP A 203 -16.68 43.57 22.12
C ASP A 203 -17.17 44.74 23.02
N GLY A 204 -16.25 45.46 23.68
CA GLY A 204 -16.58 46.62 24.52
C GLY A 204 -17.18 46.28 25.89
N CYS A 205 -17.09 45.03 26.33
CA CYS A 205 -17.62 44.54 27.60
C CYS A 205 -16.69 44.85 28.78
N PHE A 206 -16.50 46.13 29.12
CA PHE A 206 -15.47 46.55 30.07
C PHE A 206 -15.63 46.01 31.50
N ASP A 207 -16.85 45.89 32.02
CA ASP A 207 -17.09 45.34 33.37
C ASP A 207 -16.64 43.86 33.47
N GLU A 208 -16.93 43.08 32.43
CA GLU A 208 -16.54 41.67 32.35
C GLU A 208 -15.01 41.52 32.18
N VAL A 209 -14.36 42.42 31.43
CA VAL A 209 -12.89 42.46 31.35
C VAL A 209 -12.28 42.75 32.72
N LEU A 210 -12.84 43.70 33.47
CA LEU A 210 -12.36 44.04 34.81
C LEU A 210 -12.46 42.82 35.74
N PHE A 211 -13.62 42.14 35.75
CA PHE A 211 -13.82 40.93 36.55
C PHE A 211 -12.79 39.84 36.21
N ILE A 212 -12.65 39.49 34.94
CA ILE A 212 -11.69 38.46 34.50
C ILE A 212 -10.24 38.88 34.76
N GLY A 213 -9.92 40.16 34.59
CA GLY A 213 -8.59 40.70 34.87
C GLY A 213 -8.20 40.60 36.34
N LEU A 214 -9.14 40.82 37.26
CA LEU A 214 -8.93 40.66 38.70
C LEU A 214 -8.75 39.19 39.09
N GLU A 215 -9.56 38.28 38.53
CA GLU A 215 -9.38 36.83 38.72
C GLU A 215 -8.00 36.38 38.23
N ARG A 216 -7.53 36.94 37.10
CA ARG A 216 -6.19 36.66 36.60
C ARG A 216 -5.09 37.27 37.47
N GLU A 217 -5.23 38.50 37.96
CA GLU A 217 -4.28 39.12 38.90
C GLU A 217 -4.11 38.22 40.14
N LYS A 218 -5.21 37.74 40.71
CA LYS A 218 -5.19 36.79 41.82
C LYS A 218 -4.45 35.49 41.49
N LEU A 219 -4.74 34.89 40.33
CA LEU A 219 -4.03 33.69 39.88
C LEU A 219 -2.52 33.93 39.73
N ILE A 220 -2.11 35.08 39.18
CA ILE A 220 -0.68 35.42 39.02
C ILE A 220 -0.01 35.58 40.40
N HIS A 221 -0.71 36.14 41.40
CA HIS A 221 -0.22 36.15 42.79
C HIS A 221 0.01 34.73 43.32
N GLU A 222 -0.96 33.83 43.17
CA GLU A 222 -0.82 32.43 43.59
C GLU A 222 0.35 31.72 42.86
N MET A 223 0.52 32.00 41.56
CA MET A 223 1.65 31.49 40.78
C MET A 223 2.99 32.03 41.31
N ALA A 224 3.08 33.33 41.61
CA ALA A 224 4.28 33.95 42.15
C ALA A 224 4.66 33.36 43.52
N ASP A 225 3.68 33.19 44.41
CA ASP A 225 3.88 32.66 45.76
C ASP A 225 4.37 31.21 45.74
N SER A 226 3.99 30.43 44.72
CA SER A 226 4.43 29.04 44.56
C SER A 226 5.93 28.87 44.30
N ARG A 227 6.63 29.92 43.82
CA ARG A 227 8.04 29.91 43.39
C ARG A 227 8.41 28.83 42.36
N LYS A 228 7.43 28.27 41.65
CA LYS A 228 7.63 27.27 40.57
C LYS A 228 7.97 27.90 39.23
N TYR A 229 7.79 29.21 39.09
CA TYR A 229 7.90 29.94 37.82
C TYR A 229 9.09 30.89 37.84
N PRO A 230 9.76 31.11 36.71
CA PRO A 230 10.79 32.15 36.61
C PRO A 230 10.22 33.53 36.92
N ASP A 231 10.94 34.34 37.69
CA ASP A 231 10.53 35.71 38.04
C ASP A 231 10.26 36.56 36.79
N SER A 232 11.03 36.37 35.71
CA SER A 232 10.83 37.06 34.43
C SER A 232 9.49 36.71 33.79
N TYR A 233 9.04 35.46 33.92
CA TYR A 233 7.74 35.02 33.40
C TYR A 233 6.60 35.66 34.21
N ILE A 234 6.70 35.64 35.54
CA ILE A 234 5.70 36.26 36.43
C ILE A 234 5.61 37.77 36.21
N ASP A 235 6.74 38.46 36.12
CA ASP A 235 6.80 39.91 35.84
C ASP A 235 6.15 40.26 34.50
N LEU A 236 6.34 39.43 33.46
CA LEU A 236 5.64 39.57 32.17
C LEU A 236 4.12 39.40 32.30
N GLN A 237 3.65 38.42 33.09
CA GLN A 237 2.21 38.22 33.33
C GLN A 237 1.58 39.44 34.04
N TYR A 238 2.27 39.98 35.05
CA TYR A 238 1.83 41.20 35.75
C TYR A 238 1.79 42.42 34.82
N SER A 239 2.85 42.63 34.02
CA SER A 239 2.90 43.71 33.04
C SER A 239 1.68 43.68 32.11
N TYR A 240 1.39 42.50 31.55
CA TYR A 240 0.24 42.31 30.67
C TYR A 240 -1.10 42.64 31.34
N VAL A 241 -1.35 42.13 32.55
CA VAL A 241 -2.65 42.31 33.21
C VAL A 241 -2.84 43.75 33.70
N TYR A 242 -1.79 44.35 34.27
CA TYR A 242 -1.85 45.72 34.82
C TYR A 242 -2.16 46.76 33.75
N ILE A 243 -1.54 46.71 32.57
CA ILE A 243 -1.82 47.72 31.53
C ILE A 243 -3.25 47.61 30.99
N LYS A 244 -3.80 46.39 30.90
CA LYS A 244 -5.19 46.17 30.50
C LYS A 244 -6.17 46.62 31.58
N LEU A 245 -5.88 46.33 32.85
CA LEU A 245 -6.68 46.80 33.98
C LEU A 245 -6.66 48.34 34.06
N ALA A 246 -5.52 48.98 33.83
CA ALA A 246 -5.43 50.43 33.73
C ALA A 246 -6.32 51.00 32.60
N TYR A 247 -6.25 50.40 31.41
CA TYR A 247 -7.09 50.78 30.27
C TYR A 247 -8.60 50.64 30.59
N VAL A 248 -9.01 49.51 31.14
CA VAL A 248 -10.41 49.20 31.44
C VAL A 248 -10.94 50.06 32.57
N ALA A 249 -10.18 50.23 33.66
CA ALA A 249 -10.54 51.09 34.78
C ALA A 249 -10.78 52.53 34.29
N PHE A 250 -9.93 53.04 33.39
CA PHE A 250 -10.14 54.36 32.80
C PHE A 250 -11.42 54.43 31.97
N LYS A 251 -11.71 53.40 31.15
CA LYS A 251 -12.96 53.31 30.36
C LYS A 251 -14.21 53.29 31.24
N LEU A 252 -14.12 52.66 32.42
CA LEU A 252 -15.16 52.63 33.45
C LEU A 252 -15.20 53.89 34.33
N ARG A 253 -14.39 54.92 34.01
CA ARG A 253 -14.27 56.18 34.77
C ARG A 253 -13.76 56.02 36.21
N LYS A 254 -13.05 54.93 36.49
CA LYS A 254 -12.36 54.67 37.77
C LYS A 254 -10.91 55.17 37.68
N TYR A 255 -10.74 56.49 37.64
CA TYR A 255 -9.46 57.11 37.29
C TYR A 255 -8.33 56.84 38.29
N GLU A 256 -8.61 56.86 39.60
CA GLU A 256 -7.59 56.56 40.63
C GLU A 256 -7.09 55.11 40.53
N GLU A 257 -8.00 54.17 40.29
CA GLU A 257 -7.68 52.76 40.08
C GLU A 257 -6.85 52.57 38.80
N ALA A 258 -7.22 53.27 37.73
CA ALA A 258 -6.48 53.26 36.47
C ALA A 258 -5.04 53.73 36.64
N ASP A 259 -4.83 54.85 37.33
CA ASP A 259 -3.50 55.39 37.61
C ASP A 259 -2.70 54.49 38.56
N ASN A 260 -3.35 53.84 39.52
CA ASN A 260 -2.70 52.85 40.37
C ASN A 260 -2.17 51.65 39.56
N TYR A 261 -3.01 51.08 38.69
CA TYR A 261 -2.58 49.98 37.81
C TYR A 261 -1.50 50.41 36.82
N PHE A 262 -1.57 51.64 36.29
CA PHE A 262 -0.51 52.15 35.41
C PHE A 262 0.83 52.35 36.13
N ARG A 263 0.80 52.73 37.42
CA ARG A 263 2.01 52.77 38.27
C ARG A 263 2.56 51.37 38.54
N LYS A 264 1.70 50.41 38.89
CA LYS A 264 2.09 48.99 39.05
C LYS A 264 2.75 48.47 37.76
N TYR A 265 2.13 48.71 36.60
CA TYR A 265 2.69 48.38 35.29
C TYR A 265 4.08 48.97 35.09
N SER A 266 4.22 50.29 35.29
CA SER A 266 5.48 51.01 35.08
C SER A 266 6.61 50.55 36.00
N SER A 267 6.29 49.87 37.11
CA SER A 267 7.27 49.29 38.03
C SER A 267 7.77 47.89 37.63
N THR A 268 7.13 47.22 36.67
CA THR A 268 7.56 45.91 36.17
C THR A 268 8.81 46.03 35.31
N LYS A 269 9.66 45.00 35.31
CA LYS A 269 10.86 44.97 34.45
C LYS A 269 10.47 44.82 32.97
N ALA A 270 9.40 44.07 32.69
CA ALA A 270 8.83 43.90 31.36
C ALA A 270 8.34 45.22 30.76
N ALA A 271 7.78 46.16 31.55
CA ALA A 271 7.41 47.48 31.01
C ALA A 271 8.59 48.33 30.52
N LEU A 272 9.83 47.96 30.90
CA LEU A 272 11.06 48.65 30.47
C LEU A 272 11.64 48.08 29.18
N THR A 273 11.21 46.90 28.74
CA THR A 273 11.64 46.33 27.45
C THR A 273 11.05 47.15 26.28
N PRO A 274 11.67 47.14 25.09
CA PRO A 274 11.15 47.91 23.96
C PRO A 274 9.66 47.61 23.65
N ASP A 275 9.29 46.34 23.61
CA ASP A 275 7.91 45.87 23.43
C ASP A 275 7.00 46.31 24.59
N GLY A 276 7.43 46.15 25.83
CA GLY A 276 6.68 46.60 27.00
C GLY A 276 6.48 48.12 27.05
N LYS A 277 7.41 48.94 26.57
CA LYS A 277 7.16 50.39 26.42
C LYS A 277 6.00 50.64 25.45
N CYS A 278 5.95 49.92 24.34
CA CYS A 278 4.91 50.04 23.32
C CYS A 278 3.54 49.53 23.78
N ASP A 279 3.49 48.55 24.69
CA ASP A 279 2.24 48.04 25.27
C ASP A 279 1.47 49.08 26.09
N ALA A 280 2.14 50.14 26.56
CA ALA A 280 1.53 51.27 27.24
C ALA A 280 0.67 52.14 26.31
N ALA A 281 0.92 52.07 25.00
CA ALA A 281 0.37 53.02 24.02
C ALA A 281 -1.17 53.13 24.06
N PRO A 282 -1.97 52.06 24.16
CA PRO A 282 -3.43 52.17 24.22
C PRO A 282 -3.93 53.01 25.42
N TYR A 283 -3.29 52.86 26.59
CA TYR A 283 -3.63 53.66 27.77
C TYR A 283 -3.19 55.13 27.62
N LEU A 284 -1.99 55.35 27.09
CA LEU A 284 -1.45 56.70 26.85
C LEU A 284 -2.27 57.47 25.80
N LEU A 285 -2.73 56.79 24.75
CA LEU A 285 -3.65 57.37 23.76
C LEU A 285 -4.98 57.77 24.41
N LEU A 286 -5.52 56.91 25.27
CA LEU A 286 -6.79 57.16 25.97
C LEU A 286 -6.71 58.35 26.93
N THR A 287 -5.55 58.52 27.59
CA THR A 287 -5.24 59.64 28.49
C THR A 287 -4.69 60.88 27.77
N LYS A 288 -4.68 60.88 26.42
CA LYS A 288 -4.22 61.98 25.55
C LYS A 288 -2.72 62.34 25.71
N ARG A 289 -1.90 61.41 26.20
CA ARG A 289 -0.44 61.54 26.36
C ARG A 289 0.28 61.19 25.05
N TYR A 290 -0.07 61.88 23.96
CA TYR A 290 0.33 61.49 22.60
C TYR A 290 1.85 61.53 22.36
N LYS A 291 2.56 62.50 22.96
CA LYS A 291 4.03 62.59 22.81
C LYS A 291 4.74 61.38 23.42
N GLU A 292 4.24 60.90 24.56
CA GLU A 292 4.81 59.74 25.24
C GLU A 292 4.57 58.45 24.45
N VAL A 293 3.45 58.33 23.74
CA VAL A 293 3.22 57.20 22.81
C VAL A 293 4.35 57.13 21.78
N LEU A 294 4.69 58.27 21.15
CA LEU A 294 5.74 58.32 20.13
C LEU A 294 7.11 57.94 20.71
N GLU A 295 7.46 58.48 21.89
CA GLU A 295 8.71 58.15 22.58
C GLU A 295 8.80 56.66 22.93
N LYS A 296 7.74 56.10 23.51
CA LYS A 296 7.70 54.70 23.95
C LYS A 296 7.68 53.70 22.79
N CYS A 297 7.14 54.09 21.63
CA CYS A 297 7.12 53.26 20.43
C CYS A 297 8.44 53.29 19.64
N GLU A 298 9.28 54.32 19.81
CA GLU A 298 10.49 54.52 19.00
C GLU A 298 11.49 53.37 19.16
N ASP A 299 11.79 52.96 20.39
CA ASP A 299 12.73 51.87 20.68
C ASP A 299 12.30 50.56 20.01
N PHE A 300 11.02 50.19 20.16
CA PHE A 300 10.50 48.96 19.57
C PHE A 300 10.45 49.02 18.05
N LYS A 301 10.10 50.18 17.48
CA LYS A 301 10.14 50.42 16.04
C LYS A 301 11.55 50.21 15.48
N ASN A 302 12.58 50.66 16.19
CA ASN A 302 13.98 50.46 15.78
C ASN A 302 14.42 49.00 15.86
N VAL A 303 14.00 48.27 16.91
CA VAL A 303 14.21 46.82 16.98
C VAL A 303 13.55 46.12 15.79
N LEU A 304 12.30 46.45 15.47
CA LEU A 304 11.56 45.83 14.37
C LEU A 304 12.12 46.18 12.98
N ARG A 305 12.70 47.38 12.79
CA ARG A 305 13.39 47.74 11.54
C ARG A 305 14.67 46.96 11.29
N SER A 306 15.36 46.55 12.36
CA SER A 306 16.58 45.74 12.25
C SER A 306 16.30 44.29 11.87
N GLN A 307 15.04 43.85 11.94
CA GLN A 307 14.61 42.54 11.48
C GLN A 307 14.20 42.64 10.00
N ASP A 308 14.71 41.75 9.16
CA ASP A 308 14.47 41.70 7.70
C ASP A 308 13.01 41.35 7.31
N THR A 309 12.04 41.56 8.20
CA THR A 309 10.64 41.20 7.95
C THR A 309 9.70 42.27 8.49
N LEU A 310 9.07 42.99 7.57
CA LEU A 310 7.93 43.86 7.85
C LEU A 310 6.78 43.01 8.40
N ASN A 311 6.70 42.91 9.73
CA ASN A 311 5.74 42.07 10.45
C ASN A 311 4.46 42.86 10.81
N GLN A 312 3.35 42.16 11.04
CA GLN A 312 2.09 42.68 11.59
C GLN A 312 2.31 43.49 12.88
N GLN A 313 3.32 43.13 13.69
CA GLN A 313 3.73 43.89 14.87
C GLN A 313 4.20 45.31 14.52
N TYR A 314 5.01 45.46 13.46
CA TYR A 314 5.47 46.76 12.98
C TYR A 314 4.31 47.63 12.50
N LEU A 315 3.37 47.02 11.76
CA LEU A 315 2.14 47.69 11.35
C LEU A 315 1.33 48.21 12.55
N SER A 316 1.20 47.41 13.62
CA SER A 316 0.52 47.82 14.85
C SER A 316 1.19 49.03 15.51
N VAL A 317 2.53 49.10 15.51
CA VAL A 317 3.27 50.27 16.03
C VAL A 317 2.97 51.51 15.20
N LEU A 318 3.03 51.42 13.86
CA LEU A 318 2.72 52.55 12.98
C LEU A 318 1.28 53.04 13.14
N GLN A 319 0.32 52.13 13.36
CA GLN A 319 -1.07 52.51 13.63
C GLN A 319 -1.22 53.30 14.95
N LYS A 320 -0.46 52.94 15.99
CA LYS A 320 -0.42 53.70 17.26
C LYS A 320 0.18 55.09 17.06
N GLU A 321 1.24 55.22 16.26
CA GLU A 321 1.83 56.52 15.90
C GLU A 321 0.85 57.38 15.09
N VAL A 322 0.13 56.78 14.14
CA VAL A 322 -0.95 57.47 13.39
C VAL A 322 -2.00 58.03 14.35
N ALA A 323 -2.43 57.25 15.35
CA ALA A 323 -3.38 57.72 16.36
C ALA A 323 -2.80 58.87 17.20
N ALA A 324 -1.55 58.77 17.62
CA ALA A 324 -0.87 59.82 18.39
C ALA A 324 -0.70 61.12 17.59
N TYR A 325 -0.22 61.05 16.34
CA TYR A 325 -0.07 62.23 15.49
C TYR A 325 -1.42 62.83 15.09
N SER A 326 -2.46 62.02 14.94
CA SER A 326 -3.83 62.52 14.74
C SER A 326 -4.29 63.31 15.96
N GLY A 327 -4.03 62.81 17.17
CA GLY A 327 -4.32 63.53 18.42
C GLY A 327 -3.52 64.82 18.60
N LEU A 328 -2.33 64.91 18.00
CA LEU A 328 -1.50 66.12 17.93
C LEU A 328 -1.86 67.06 16.76
N ASN A 329 -2.87 66.72 15.97
CA ASN A 329 -3.26 67.44 14.74
C ASN A 329 -2.14 67.56 13.69
N ASN A 330 -1.16 66.66 13.70
CA ASN A 330 -0.08 66.63 12.69
C ASN A 330 -0.50 65.78 11.49
N PHE A 331 -1.43 66.29 10.68
CA PHE A 331 -2.00 65.55 9.55
C PHE A 331 -0.99 65.26 8.43
N LYS A 332 0.08 66.05 8.32
CA LYS A 332 1.19 65.77 7.40
C LYS A 332 1.87 64.46 7.76
N LYS A 333 2.26 64.28 9.03
CA LYS A 333 2.85 63.02 9.50
C LYS A 333 1.89 61.84 9.41
N VAL A 334 0.60 62.06 9.66
CA VAL A 334 -0.42 61.03 9.46
C VAL A 334 -0.47 60.54 8.01
N ALA A 335 -0.43 61.45 7.03
CA ALA A 335 -0.42 61.09 5.61
C ALA A 335 0.84 60.29 5.24
N GLU A 336 2.02 60.76 5.65
CA GLU A 336 3.31 60.07 5.43
C GLU A 336 3.31 58.64 6.02
N LEU A 337 2.83 58.48 7.26
CA LEU A 337 2.76 57.17 7.91
C LEU A 337 1.74 56.24 7.24
N ARG A 338 0.58 56.77 6.82
CA ARG A 338 -0.44 55.96 6.11
C ARG A 338 0.06 55.48 4.75
N GLU A 339 0.81 56.30 4.03
CA GLU A 339 1.46 55.89 2.77
C GLU A 339 2.50 54.79 3.03
N SER A 340 3.33 54.94 4.06
CA SER A 340 4.28 53.89 4.48
C SER A 340 3.56 52.59 4.84
N ILE A 341 2.47 52.66 5.61
CA ILE A 341 1.62 51.51 5.95
C ILE A 341 1.10 50.82 4.69
N LEU A 342 0.58 51.58 3.71
CA LEU A 342 0.03 51.01 2.48
C LEU A 342 1.09 50.25 1.66
N ASN A 343 2.30 50.82 1.56
CA ASN A 343 3.43 50.17 0.88
C ASN A 343 3.84 48.87 1.58
N ILE A 344 3.88 48.88 2.91
CA ILE A 344 4.19 47.69 3.72
C ILE A 344 3.13 46.62 3.53
N VAL A 345 1.85 46.96 3.67
CA VAL A 345 0.73 46.01 3.49
C VAL A 345 0.75 45.41 2.08
N THR A 346 1.05 46.21 1.07
CA THR A 346 1.16 45.73 -0.32
C THR A 346 2.33 44.75 -0.50
N HIS A 347 3.48 45.02 0.12
CA HIS A 347 4.62 44.09 0.12
C HIS A 347 4.29 42.80 0.87
N MET A 348 3.71 42.91 2.07
CA MET A 348 3.27 41.76 2.87
C MET A 348 2.29 40.87 2.11
N TYR A 349 1.31 41.46 1.42
CA TYR A 349 0.36 40.71 0.59
C TYR A 349 1.07 39.96 -0.55
N ARG A 350 2.05 40.60 -1.22
CA ARG A 350 2.85 39.92 -2.26
C ARG A 350 3.67 38.77 -1.69
N ASP A 351 4.29 38.96 -0.53
CA ASP A 351 5.03 37.90 0.17
C ASP A 351 4.11 36.77 0.60
N GLU A 352 2.91 37.08 1.11
CA GLU A 352 1.89 36.09 1.49
C GLU A 352 1.46 35.26 0.27
N VAL A 353 1.21 35.90 -0.87
CA VAL A 353 0.90 35.20 -2.12
C VAL A 353 2.07 34.32 -2.57
N ARG A 354 3.32 34.80 -2.48
CA ARG A 354 4.51 34.00 -2.80
C ARG A 354 4.65 32.81 -1.83
N ASN A 355 4.47 33.03 -0.54
CA ASN A 355 4.55 31.99 0.48
C ASN A 355 3.42 30.97 0.30
N ALA A 356 2.21 31.40 -0.04
CA ALA A 356 1.11 30.51 -0.37
C ALA A 356 1.41 29.64 -1.61
N ALA A 357 2.13 30.17 -2.60
CA ALA A 357 2.60 29.39 -3.74
C ALA A 357 3.67 28.36 -3.33
N LEU A 358 4.60 28.73 -2.45
CA LEU A 358 5.60 27.81 -1.89
C LEU A 358 4.96 26.71 -1.03
N GLU A 359 3.97 27.05 -0.19
CA GLU A 359 3.16 26.06 0.54
C GLU A 359 2.44 25.11 -0.42
N LEU A 360 1.84 25.65 -1.50
CA LEU A 360 1.13 24.82 -2.48
C LEU A 360 2.08 23.88 -3.21
N ASP A 361 3.28 24.34 -3.60
CA ASP A 361 4.33 23.52 -4.19
C ASP A 361 4.82 22.44 -3.22
N ALA A 362 5.04 22.78 -1.94
CA ALA A 362 5.40 21.81 -0.91
C ALA A 362 4.32 20.74 -0.74
N VAL A 363 3.05 21.15 -0.60
CA VAL A 363 1.90 20.22 -0.49
C VAL A 363 1.75 19.37 -1.75
N TYR A 364 1.96 19.95 -2.93
CA TYR A 364 1.91 19.21 -4.19
C TYR A 364 3.01 18.16 -4.28
N LYS A 365 4.26 18.52 -3.97
CA LYS A 365 5.41 17.60 -3.91
C LYS A 365 5.16 16.46 -2.92
N VAL A 366 4.60 16.77 -1.76
CA VAL A 366 4.21 15.76 -0.76
C VAL A 366 3.15 14.80 -1.31
N ASN A 367 2.08 15.34 -1.90
CA ASN A 367 1.02 14.52 -2.50
C ASN A 367 1.54 13.67 -3.68
N GLU A 368 2.50 14.17 -4.44
CA GLU A 368 3.11 13.43 -5.54
C GLU A 368 3.98 12.27 -5.03
N ARG A 369 4.79 12.52 -3.99
CA ARG A 369 5.53 11.46 -3.29
C ARG A 369 4.58 10.41 -2.71
N ASP A 370 3.47 10.81 -2.09
CA ASP A 370 2.47 9.88 -1.54
C ASP A 370 1.84 9.02 -2.64
N LYS A 371 1.54 9.60 -3.81
CA LYS A 371 1.06 8.84 -4.97
C LYS A 371 2.11 7.84 -5.47
N GLN A 372 3.39 8.20 -5.43
CA GLN A 372 4.48 7.30 -5.81
C GLN A 372 4.64 6.15 -4.80
N ILE A 373 4.58 6.44 -3.51
CA ILE A 373 4.60 5.45 -2.42
C ILE A 373 3.41 4.49 -2.55
N ALA A 374 2.19 5.01 -2.72
CA ALA A 374 0.99 4.18 -2.91
C ALA A 374 1.10 3.25 -4.14
N LYS A 375 1.72 3.73 -5.23
CA LYS A 375 2.00 2.89 -6.42
C LYS A 375 3.05 1.81 -6.11
N GLN A 376 4.08 2.12 -5.33
CA GLN A 376 5.08 1.14 -4.91
C GLN A 376 4.47 0.08 -3.97
N ASP A 377 3.68 0.48 -2.98
CA ASP A 377 2.96 -0.41 -2.08
C ASP A 377 2.01 -1.35 -2.82
N PHE A 378 1.27 -0.81 -3.81
CA PHE A 378 0.42 -1.63 -4.67
C PHE A 378 1.25 -2.65 -5.46
N ARG A 379 2.40 -2.25 -6.03
CA ARG A 379 3.31 -3.18 -6.72
C ARG A 379 3.85 -4.25 -5.78
N LEU A 380 4.24 -3.90 -4.56
CA LEU A 380 4.71 -4.87 -3.55
C LEU A 380 3.63 -5.88 -3.19
N LYS A 381 2.38 -5.43 -2.96
CA LYS A 381 1.24 -6.32 -2.72
C LYS A 381 0.97 -7.25 -3.90
N MET A 382 1.05 -6.74 -5.12
CA MET A 382 0.90 -7.54 -6.34
C MET A 382 2.02 -8.59 -6.47
N HIS A 383 3.28 -8.24 -6.18
CA HIS A 383 4.38 -9.20 -6.15
C HIS A 383 4.17 -10.29 -5.09
N GLY A 384 3.68 -9.92 -3.90
CA GLY A 384 3.34 -10.88 -2.84
C GLY A 384 2.27 -11.88 -3.27
N ILE A 385 1.21 -11.42 -3.95
CA ILE A 385 0.15 -12.27 -4.51
C ILE A 385 0.73 -13.21 -5.59
N PHE A 386 1.58 -12.70 -6.49
CA PHE A 386 2.25 -13.51 -7.51
C PHE A 386 3.14 -14.60 -6.91
N LEU A 387 3.90 -14.29 -5.85
CA LEU A 387 4.73 -15.27 -5.15
C LEU A 387 3.89 -16.38 -4.53
N LEU A 388 2.75 -16.06 -3.91
CA LEU A 388 1.81 -17.06 -3.37
C LEU A 388 1.29 -18.00 -4.46
N PHE A 389 0.90 -17.46 -5.62
CA PHE A 389 0.48 -18.28 -6.76
C PHE A 389 1.62 -19.15 -7.32
N ALA A 390 2.83 -18.61 -7.41
CA ALA A 390 3.99 -19.35 -7.88
C ALA A 390 4.33 -20.53 -6.95
N ILE A 391 4.30 -20.32 -5.63
CA ILE A 391 4.49 -21.39 -4.63
C ILE A 391 3.39 -22.45 -4.79
N GLY A 392 2.13 -22.04 -4.91
CA GLY A 392 1.01 -22.96 -5.13
C GLY A 392 1.17 -23.80 -6.40
N PHE A 393 1.62 -23.19 -7.49
CA PHE A 393 1.87 -23.87 -8.76
C PHE A 393 3.01 -24.91 -8.66
N ILE A 394 4.12 -24.57 -7.97
CA ILE A 394 5.23 -25.49 -7.74
C ILE A 394 4.77 -26.71 -6.92
N LEU A 395 3.96 -26.49 -5.89
CA LEU A 395 3.38 -27.58 -5.09
C LEU A 395 2.48 -28.48 -5.95
N LEU A 396 1.66 -27.90 -6.82
CA LEU A 396 0.79 -28.64 -7.74
C LEU A 396 1.61 -29.46 -8.74
N MET A 397 2.65 -28.87 -9.33
CA MET A 397 3.53 -29.53 -10.28
C MET A 397 4.29 -30.70 -9.63
N SER A 398 4.81 -30.50 -8.42
CA SER A 398 5.50 -31.57 -7.67
C SER A 398 4.56 -32.73 -7.33
N PHE A 399 3.30 -32.45 -6.98
CA PHE A 399 2.27 -33.48 -6.80
C PHE A 399 2.00 -34.30 -8.08
N PHE A 400 1.90 -33.63 -9.24
CA PHE A 400 1.70 -34.31 -10.52
C PHE A 400 2.91 -35.16 -10.92
N LEU A 401 4.12 -34.66 -10.73
CA LEU A 401 5.35 -35.42 -10.99
C LEU A 401 5.44 -36.66 -10.10
N TRP A 402 5.12 -36.54 -8.82
CA TRP A 402 5.05 -37.67 -7.90
C TRP A 402 4.00 -38.70 -8.33
N LYS A 403 2.80 -38.26 -8.72
CA LYS A 403 1.73 -39.13 -9.22
C LYS A 403 2.15 -39.86 -10.51
N SER A 404 2.78 -39.15 -11.45
CA SER A 404 3.27 -39.71 -12.72
C SER A 404 4.38 -40.75 -12.48
N TRP A 405 5.32 -40.45 -11.59
CA TRP A 405 6.36 -41.40 -11.18
C TRP A 405 5.78 -42.68 -10.58
N LYS A 406 4.78 -42.55 -9.68
CA LYS A 406 4.06 -43.70 -9.10
C LYS A 406 3.35 -44.53 -10.17
N TYR A 407 2.65 -43.89 -11.10
CA TYR A 407 1.94 -44.57 -12.19
C TYR A 407 2.88 -45.32 -13.13
N ASN A 408 3.98 -44.69 -13.55
CA ASN A 408 5.00 -45.32 -14.39
C ASN A 408 5.65 -46.52 -13.70
N ARG A 409 5.86 -46.45 -12.37
CA ARG A 409 6.39 -47.57 -11.60
C ARG A 409 5.42 -48.75 -11.57
N ILE A 410 4.12 -48.50 -11.47
CA ILE A 410 3.06 -49.54 -11.53
C ILE A 410 3.02 -50.19 -12.91
N ILE A 411 3.08 -49.41 -14.00
CA ILE A 411 3.08 -49.96 -15.37
C ILE A 411 4.30 -50.85 -15.61
N ARG A 412 5.50 -50.41 -15.23
CA ARG A 412 6.72 -51.22 -15.40
C ARG A 412 6.63 -52.57 -14.69
N ALA A 413 5.96 -52.62 -13.53
CA ALA A 413 5.72 -53.87 -12.81
C ALA A 413 4.76 -54.79 -13.58
N LYS A 414 3.67 -54.25 -14.14
CA LYS A 414 2.70 -55.03 -14.94
C LYS A 414 3.31 -55.50 -16.27
N ASN A 415 4.09 -54.67 -16.94
CA ASN A 415 4.74 -55.01 -18.20
C ASN A 415 5.79 -56.13 -18.02
N LYS A 416 6.53 -56.15 -16.90
CA LYS A 416 7.44 -57.26 -16.59
C LYS A 416 6.73 -58.61 -16.45
N VAL A 417 5.51 -58.63 -15.94
CA VAL A 417 4.71 -59.85 -15.81
C VAL A 417 4.16 -60.29 -17.16
N LEU A 418 3.67 -59.35 -17.97
CA LEU A 418 3.14 -59.62 -19.31
C LEU A 418 4.22 -60.16 -20.26
N VAL A 419 5.43 -59.60 -20.21
CA VAL A 419 6.57 -60.07 -21.03
C VAL A 419 7.00 -61.49 -20.64
N ARG A 420 6.93 -61.88 -19.36
CA ARG A 420 7.17 -63.28 -18.95
C ARG A 420 6.14 -64.24 -19.54
N LEU A 421 4.86 -63.87 -19.50
CA LEU A 421 3.78 -64.70 -20.06
C LEU A 421 3.89 -64.86 -21.58
N ILE A 422 4.32 -63.80 -22.28
CA ILE A 422 4.55 -63.84 -23.73
C ILE A 422 5.79 -64.70 -24.05
N ASN A 423 6.88 -64.58 -23.29
CA ASN A 423 8.08 -65.40 -23.49
C ASN A 423 7.86 -66.89 -23.12
N GLU A 424 6.99 -67.20 -22.15
CA GLU A 424 6.59 -68.58 -21.85
C GLU A 424 5.76 -69.22 -22.97
N GLN A 425 4.98 -68.44 -23.72
CA GLN A 425 4.22 -68.95 -24.87
C GLN A 425 5.06 -69.13 -26.15
N LEU A 426 6.32 -68.66 -26.18
CA LEU A 426 7.17 -68.61 -27.37
C LEU A 426 8.43 -69.49 -27.31
N SER A 427 8.65 -70.28 -26.25
CA SER A 427 9.78 -71.24 -26.22
C SER A 427 9.53 -72.45 -27.14
N PRO A 428 10.51 -72.92 -27.93
CA PRO A 428 10.33 -74.04 -28.84
C PRO A 428 10.24 -75.35 -28.05
N LYS A 429 9.14 -76.09 -28.20
CA LYS A 429 9.08 -77.52 -27.86
C LYS A 429 9.36 -78.34 -29.13
N GLU A 430 10.46 -79.09 -29.09
CA GLU A 430 10.78 -80.19 -30.00
C GLU A 430 9.71 -81.29 -29.92
N ASN A 431 9.42 -81.90 -31.08
CA ASN A 431 8.50 -83.04 -31.29
C ASN A 431 8.91 -84.26 -30.42
N THR A 432 8.05 -85.17 -29.96
CA THR A 432 7.11 -86.01 -30.73
C THR A 432 6.22 -86.80 -29.73
N ASP A 433 5.05 -87.23 -30.23
CA ASP A 433 4.30 -88.46 -29.90
C ASP A 433 2.84 -88.33 -29.45
N VAL A 434 2.10 -89.36 -29.86
CA VAL A 434 0.68 -89.46 -30.22
C VAL A 434 -0.20 -89.79 -28.99
N VAL A 435 -1.50 -89.49 -29.08
CA VAL A 435 -2.68 -90.35 -28.72
C VAL A 435 -3.80 -89.65 -27.88
N SER A 436 -4.94 -89.51 -28.57
CA SER A 436 -6.38 -89.65 -28.22
C SER A 436 -7.10 -88.99 -27.02
N GLU A 437 -8.33 -88.56 -27.33
CA GLU A 437 -9.57 -88.50 -26.49
C GLU A 437 -9.65 -87.46 -25.36
N SER A 438 -10.78 -86.80 -25.03
CA SER A 438 -12.15 -86.72 -25.55
C SER A 438 -12.94 -85.58 -24.83
N LEU A 439 -13.84 -84.89 -25.57
CA LEU A 439 -15.16 -84.30 -25.20
C LEU A 439 -15.27 -83.20 -24.08
N PRO A 440 -16.40 -82.44 -23.93
CA PRO A 440 -17.68 -82.41 -24.65
C PRO A 440 -18.20 -81.00 -25.08
N ALA A 441 -19.34 -81.05 -25.78
CA ALA A 441 -20.15 -80.02 -26.41
C ALA A 441 -20.79 -78.96 -25.49
N ALA A 442 -21.22 -77.84 -26.10
CA ALA A 442 -22.37 -77.06 -25.67
C ALA A 442 -23.08 -76.37 -26.86
N ASN A 443 -24.18 -76.97 -27.28
CA ASN A 443 -25.47 -76.40 -27.72
C ASN A 443 -25.48 -75.08 -28.53
N ARG A 444 -26.09 -75.11 -29.73
CA ARG A 444 -27.53 -74.83 -29.90
C ARG A 444 -27.98 -74.94 -31.37
N GLU A 445 -29.01 -75.78 -31.52
CA GLU A 445 -30.24 -75.60 -32.31
C GLU A 445 -30.14 -75.58 -33.85
N GLU A 446 -30.57 -76.72 -34.39
CA GLU A 446 -31.15 -76.95 -35.71
C GLU A 446 -32.42 -76.11 -35.92
N ASP A 447 -32.63 -75.57 -37.13
CA ASP A 447 -33.72 -76.04 -38.00
C ASP A 447 -33.53 -75.53 -39.45
N ILE A 448 -34.13 -76.29 -40.38
CA ILE A 448 -34.27 -76.13 -41.84
C ILE A 448 -33.12 -76.71 -42.70
N LEU A 449 -33.28 -78.00 -42.98
CA LEU A 449 -32.61 -78.76 -44.04
C LEU A 449 -33.10 -78.36 -45.45
N SER A 450 -32.21 -78.63 -46.42
CA SER A 450 -32.48 -79.00 -47.82
C SER A 450 -32.35 -77.92 -48.90
N GLU A 451 -31.09 -77.57 -49.21
CA GLU A 451 -30.55 -77.36 -50.58
C GLU A 451 -29.02 -77.11 -50.54
N ASN A 452 -28.46 -76.70 -49.39
CA ASN A 452 -27.08 -76.18 -49.29
C ASN A 452 -25.98 -77.15 -48.80
N GLY A 453 -26.29 -78.41 -48.44
CA GLY A 453 -25.28 -79.33 -47.88
C GLY A 453 -24.21 -79.78 -48.89
N MET A 454 -24.63 -79.98 -50.15
CA MET A 454 -23.72 -80.30 -51.26
C MET A 454 -22.91 -79.05 -51.67
N GLU A 455 -23.55 -77.89 -51.70
CA GLU A 455 -22.90 -76.61 -52.01
C GLU A 455 -21.86 -76.22 -50.94
N TRP A 456 -22.11 -76.52 -49.66
CA TRP A 456 -21.16 -76.21 -48.58
C TRP A 456 -19.90 -77.08 -48.63
N ALA A 457 -20.04 -78.37 -48.94
CA ALA A 457 -18.90 -79.26 -49.16
C ALA A 457 -18.08 -78.81 -50.40
N GLU A 458 -18.75 -78.43 -51.48
CA GLU A 458 -18.12 -77.88 -52.69
C GLU A 458 -17.44 -76.53 -52.41
N ASN A 459 -18.07 -75.62 -51.66
CA ASN A 459 -17.50 -74.34 -51.23
C ASN A 459 -16.25 -74.53 -50.37
N ARG A 460 -16.21 -75.58 -49.54
CA ARG A 460 -15.03 -75.91 -48.73
C ARG A 460 -13.87 -76.38 -49.62
N GLU A 461 -14.13 -77.23 -50.60
CA GLU A 461 -13.10 -77.70 -51.54
C GLU A 461 -12.59 -76.56 -52.44
N LEU A 462 -13.49 -75.73 -52.96
CA LEU A 462 -13.14 -74.55 -53.76
C LEU A 462 -12.36 -73.52 -52.94
N PHE A 463 -12.74 -73.28 -51.68
CA PHE A 463 -11.96 -72.42 -50.79
C PHE A 463 -10.58 -73.01 -50.50
N SER A 464 -10.47 -74.34 -50.32
CA SER A 464 -9.18 -75.00 -50.10
C SER A 464 -8.23 -74.77 -51.29
N LYS A 465 -8.71 -74.98 -52.52
CA LYS A 465 -7.93 -74.72 -53.75
C LYS A 465 -7.54 -73.24 -53.86
N LEU A 466 -8.49 -72.33 -53.62
CA LEU A 466 -8.21 -70.89 -53.64
C LEU A 466 -7.18 -70.48 -52.57
N ASN A 467 -7.32 -70.98 -51.35
CA ASN A 467 -6.41 -70.71 -50.23
C ASN A 467 -5.01 -71.25 -50.54
N GLU A 468 -4.90 -72.43 -51.14
CA GLU A 468 -3.64 -72.99 -51.60
C GLU A 468 -2.98 -72.09 -52.66
N THR A 469 -3.72 -71.64 -53.68
CA THR A 469 -3.21 -70.69 -54.69
C THR A 469 -2.77 -69.37 -54.06
N ILE A 470 -3.59 -68.78 -53.17
CA ILE A 470 -3.28 -67.51 -52.49
C ILE A 470 -1.99 -67.62 -51.65
N LEU A 471 -1.80 -68.74 -50.96
CA LEU A 471 -0.62 -68.96 -50.10
C LEU A 471 0.62 -69.31 -50.92
N HIS A 472 0.50 -70.21 -51.90
CA HIS A 472 1.62 -70.67 -52.72
C HIS A 472 2.18 -69.56 -53.62
N GLU A 473 1.30 -68.83 -54.31
CA GLU A 473 1.68 -67.70 -55.17
C GLU A 473 1.87 -66.40 -54.38
N LYS A 474 1.66 -66.41 -53.06
CA LYS A 474 1.74 -65.26 -52.16
C LYS A 474 0.93 -64.05 -52.67
N LEU A 475 -0.23 -64.30 -53.29
CA LEU A 475 -1.06 -63.25 -53.91
C LEU A 475 -1.45 -62.15 -52.92
N TYR A 476 -1.56 -62.48 -51.63
CA TYR A 476 -1.85 -61.54 -50.55
C TYR A 476 -0.79 -60.44 -50.39
N LEU A 477 0.44 -60.62 -50.88
CA LEU A 477 1.48 -59.58 -50.89
C LEU A 477 1.27 -58.53 -51.98
N SER A 478 0.47 -58.84 -53.01
CA SER A 478 0.14 -57.86 -54.06
C SER A 478 -0.78 -56.79 -53.49
N PRO A 479 -0.38 -55.50 -53.48
CA PRO A 479 -1.21 -54.44 -52.92
C PRO A 479 -2.47 -54.16 -53.76
N ASN A 480 -2.47 -54.56 -55.03
CA ASN A 480 -3.56 -54.36 -55.99
C ASN A 480 -4.47 -55.58 -56.13
N LEU A 481 -4.31 -56.61 -55.28
CA LEU A 481 -5.16 -57.80 -55.32
C LEU A 481 -6.64 -57.42 -55.17
N SER A 482 -7.40 -57.59 -56.24
CA SER A 482 -8.82 -57.28 -56.27
C SER A 482 -9.65 -58.54 -56.02
N ARG A 483 -10.91 -58.33 -55.64
CA ARG A 483 -11.88 -59.43 -55.55
C ARG A 483 -12.10 -60.09 -56.91
N ASP A 484 -12.03 -59.31 -57.99
CA ASP A 484 -12.24 -59.81 -59.36
C ASP A 484 -11.17 -60.81 -59.76
N ASP A 485 -9.92 -60.57 -59.34
CA ASP A 485 -8.79 -61.47 -59.60
C ASP A 485 -9.05 -62.86 -58.98
N LEU A 486 -9.52 -62.89 -57.73
CA LEU A 486 -9.79 -64.14 -57.01
C LEU A 486 -11.06 -64.84 -57.47
N VAL A 487 -12.08 -64.09 -57.86
CA VAL A 487 -13.34 -64.63 -58.40
C VAL A 487 -13.09 -65.38 -59.73
N ARG A 488 -12.17 -64.86 -60.56
CA ARG A 488 -11.78 -65.51 -61.83
C ARG A 488 -11.08 -66.84 -61.62
N ILE A 489 -10.32 -67.01 -60.54
CA ILE A 489 -9.60 -68.26 -60.22
C ILE A 489 -10.56 -69.41 -59.93
N VAL A 490 -11.66 -69.14 -59.22
CA VAL A 490 -12.64 -70.16 -58.82
C VAL A 490 -13.88 -70.24 -59.72
N HIS A 491 -13.97 -69.39 -60.75
CA HIS A 491 -15.10 -69.32 -61.69
C HIS A 491 -16.49 -69.21 -61.02
N LEU A 492 -16.59 -68.47 -59.91
CA LEU A 492 -17.84 -68.25 -59.18
C LEU A 492 -18.48 -66.89 -59.52
N ASN A 493 -19.78 -66.74 -59.27
CA ASN A 493 -20.38 -65.40 -59.24
C ASN A 493 -20.06 -64.70 -57.90
N TYR A 494 -20.19 -63.37 -57.87
CA TYR A 494 -19.83 -62.58 -56.68
C TYR A 494 -20.58 -62.99 -55.41
N ALA A 495 -21.87 -63.30 -55.51
CA ALA A 495 -22.69 -63.65 -54.35
C ALA A 495 -22.22 -64.98 -53.72
N ARG A 496 -21.98 -66.00 -54.56
CA ARG A 496 -21.48 -67.31 -54.15
C ARG A 496 -20.04 -67.22 -53.61
N PHE A 497 -19.19 -66.40 -54.22
CA PHE A 497 -17.83 -66.15 -53.72
C PHE A 497 -17.83 -65.51 -52.31
N ALA A 498 -18.65 -64.47 -52.07
CA ALA A 498 -18.72 -63.86 -50.74
C ALA A 498 -19.25 -64.85 -49.68
N ARG A 499 -20.24 -65.67 -50.05
CA ARG A 499 -20.79 -66.72 -49.20
C ARG A 499 -19.71 -67.75 -48.84
N MET A 500 -19.02 -68.29 -49.84
CA MET A 500 -17.90 -69.23 -49.67
C MET A 500 -16.82 -68.68 -48.73
N ILE A 501 -16.37 -67.42 -48.92
CA ILE A 501 -15.37 -66.80 -48.05
C ILE A 501 -15.88 -66.68 -46.61
N LYS A 502 -17.14 -66.25 -46.42
CA LYS A 502 -17.73 -66.09 -45.08
C LYS A 502 -17.88 -67.42 -44.36
N GLU A 503 -18.31 -68.46 -45.07
CA GLU A 503 -18.47 -69.83 -44.52
C GLU A 503 -17.14 -70.43 -44.05
N ASN A 504 -16.04 -70.19 -44.78
CA ASN A 504 -14.74 -70.80 -44.49
C ASN A 504 -13.83 -69.96 -43.58
N THR A 505 -13.98 -68.63 -43.57
CA THR A 505 -13.10 -67.73 -42.79
C THR A 505 -13.79 -67.08 -41.60
N GLY A 506 -15.13 -67.19 -41.50
CA GLY A 506 -15.94 -66.45 -40.53
C GLY A 506 -16.01 -64.94 -40.80
N GLY A 507 -15.39 -64.44 -41.87
CA GLY A 507 -15.25 -63.02 -42.18
C GLY A 507 -15.43 -62.69 -43.65
N ASN A 508 -15.07 -61.47 -44.04
CA ASN A 508 -15.06 -61.06 -45.45
C ASN A 508 -13.65 -61.23 -46.06
N LEU A 509 -13.57 -61.15 -47.40
CA LEU A 509 -12.31 -61.33 -48.13
C LEU A 509 -11.20 -60.38 -47.65
N SER A 510 -11.54 -59.10 -47.46
CA SER A 510 -10.56 -58.12 -46.99
C SER A 510 -10.01 -58.46 -45.60
N GLY A 511 -10.85 -58.96 -44.69
CA GLY A 511 -10.44 -59.42 -43.36
C GLY A 511 -9.50 -60.62 -43.43
N TYR A 512 -9.83 -61.60 -44.28
CA TYR A 512 -8.99 -62.77 -44.51
C TYR A 512 -7.62 -62.40 -45.11
N ILE A 513 -7.57 -61.62 -46.20
CA ILE A 513 -6.32 -61.18 -46.83
C ILE A 513 -5.48 -60.33 -45.87
N ASN A 514 -6.10 -59.37 -45.17
CA ASN A 514 -5.38 -58.55 -44.19
C ASN A 514 -4.81 -59.37 -43.04
N ASN A 515 -5.46 -60.47 -42.64
CA ASN A 515 -4.92 -61.36 -41.61
C ASN A 515 -3.61 -62.02 -42.07
N LEU A 516 -3.58 -62.53 -43.32
CA LEU A 516 -2.37 -63.08 -43.95
C LEU A 516 -1.26 -62.03 -44.06
N ARG A 517 -1.59 -60.83 -44.54
CA ARG A 517 -0.65 -59.70 -44.61
C ARG A 517 -0.06 -59.35 -43.23
N LEU A 518 -0.87 -59.31 -42.19
CA LEU A 518 -0.38 -59.04 -40.83
C LEU A 518 0.51 -60.17 -40.28
N ASN A 519 0.19 -61.44 -40.57
CA ASN A 519 1.04 -62.56 -40.16
C ASN A 519 2.41 -62.46 -40.83
N HIS A 520 2.44 -62.13 -42.12
CA HIS A 520 3.69 -61.92 -42.83
C HIS A 520 4.47 -60.71 -42.30
N ALA A 521 3.79 -59.62 -41.95
CA ALA A 521 4.43 -58.46 -41.32
C ALA A 521 5.09 -58.81 -39.96
N ILE A 522 4.44 -59.66 -39.15
CA ILE A 522 5.01 -60.17 -37.90
C ILE A 522 6.24 -61.04 -38.18
N GLN A 523 6.18 -61.90 -39.20
CA GLN A 523 7.32 -62.71 -39.63
C GLN A 523 8.52 -61.84 -40.08
N LEU A 524 8.28 -60.84 -40.93
CA LEU A 524 9.32 -59.91 -41.40
C LEU A 524 9.92 -59.08 -40.24
N LEU A 525 9.12 -58.71 -39.24
CA LEU A 525 9.61 -58.04 -38.03
C LEU A 525 10.61 -58.91 -37.26
N ASN A 526 10.37 -60.22 -37.21
CA ASN A 526 11.23 -61.20 -36.54
C ASN A 526 12.51 -61.49 -37.36
N GLU A 527 12.37 -61.71 -38.66
CA GLU A 527 13.46 -62.14 -39.55
C GLU A 527 14.38 -60.98 -39.95
N HIS A 528 13.85 -59.75 -40.02
CA HIS A 528 14.55 -58.57 -40.51
C HIS A 528 14.43 -57.36 -39.55
N PRO A 529 15.06 -57.41 -38.36
CA PRO A 529 14.97 -56.35 -37.34
C PRO A 529 15.57 -55.00 -37.79
N ASN A 530 16.26 -54.94 -38.93
CA ASN A 530 16.82 -53.72 -39.50
C ASN A 530 15.87 -53.03 -40.49
N TYR A 531 14.79 -53.66 -40.93
CA TYR A 531 13.87 -53.06 -41.89
C TYR A 531 13.08 -51.91 -41.27
N THR A 532 12.78 -50.89 -42.08
CA THR A 532 11.94 -49.77 -41.63
C THR A 532 10.48 -50.23 -41.52
N MET A 533 9.70 -49.60 -40.63
CA MET A 533 8.27 -49.92 -40.51
C MET A 533 7.50 -49.74 -41.83
N LYS A 534 7.95 -48.79 -42.66
CA LYS A 534 7.39 -48.55 -43.99
C LYS A 534 7.67 -49.71 -44.94
N ALA A 535 8.93 -50.17 -45.01
CA ALA A 535 9.31 -51.32 -45.84
C ALA A 535 8.54 -52.58 -45.45
N ILE A 536 8.41 -52.86 -44.15
CA ILE A 536 7.65 -54.02 -43.66
C ILE A 536 6.17 -53.96 -44.08
N ALA A 537 5.55 -52.77 -44.01
CA ALA A 537 4.17 -52.59 -44.43
C ALA A 537 4.00 -52.78 -45.94
N GLU A 538 4.92 -52.23 -46.75
CA GLU A 538 4.92 -52.33 -48.21
C GLU A 538 5.15 -53.77 -48.67
N ASP A 539 6.17 -54.45 -48.13
CA ASP A 539 6.50 -55.85 -48.43
C ASP A 539 5.40 -56.81 -47.98
N SER A 540 4.59 -56.42 -46.99
CA SER A 540 3.41 -57.17 -46.55
C SER A 540 2.14 -56.84 -47.35
N GLY A 541 2.22 -56.02 -48.40
CA GLY A 541 1.10 -55.71 -49.29
C GLY A 541 0.14 -54.61 -48.79
N PHE A 542 0.53 -53.78 -47.82
CA PHE A 542 -0.30 -52.65 -47.35
C PHE A 542 -0.03 -51.37 -48.15
N ASN A 543 -1.09 -50.79 -48.72
CA ASN A 543 -1.03 -49.50 -49.44
C ASN A 543 -1.04 -48.26 -48.54
N SER A 544 -1.19 -48.42 -47.22
CA SER A 544 -1.44 -47.31 -46.30
C SER A 544 -0.89 -47.60 -44.91
N MET A 545 0.08 -46.77 -44.49
CA MET A 545 0.70 -46.87 -43.18
C MET A 545 -0.28 -46.68 -42.01
N PRO A 546 -1.25 -45.73 -42.05
CA PRO A 546 -2.30 -45.65 -41.03
C PRO A 546 -3.14 -46.93 -40.92
N THR A 547 -3.46 -47.56 -42.05
CA THR A 547 -4.25 -48.79 -42.09
C THR A 547 -3.48 -49.96 -41.48
N PHE A 548 -2.21 -50.11 -41.85
CA PHE A 548 -1.29 -51.09 -41.27
C PHE A 548 -1.17 -50.92 -39.74
N ASN A 549 -0.88 -49.70 -39.26
CA ASN A 549 -0.73 -49.42 -37.83
C ASN A 549 -1.99 -49.77 -37.03
N ASN A 550 -3.17 -49.37 -37.52
CA ASN A 550 -4.44 -49.64 -36.86
C ASN A 550 -4.76 -51.13 -36.81
N LEU A 551 -4.61 -51.84 -37.93
CA LEU A 551 -4.90 -53.27 -38.02
C LEU A 551 -3.89 -54.11 -37.21
N PHE A 552 -2.61 -53.74 -37.23
CA PHE A 552 -1.58 -54.39 -36.44
C PHE A 552 -1.85 -54.23 -34.95
N LYS A 553 -2.11 -52.99 -34.49
CA LYS A 553 -2.46 -52.73 -33.08
C LYS A 553 -3.74 -53.44 -32.65
N LYS A 554 -4.73 -53.53 -33.52
CA LYS A 554 -5.96 -54.29 -33.24
C LYS A 554 -5.69 -55.78 -33.06
N LYS A 555 -4.72 -56.34 -33.80
CA LYS A 555 -4.37 -57.77 -33.74
C LYS A 555 -3.42 -58.12 -32.60
N THR A 556 -2.42 -57.28 -32.31
CA THR A 556 -1.35 -57.58 -31.35
C THR A 556 -1.48 -56.82 -30.02
N GLY A 557 -2.37 -55.82 -29.95
CA GLY A 557 -2.51 -54.92 -28.79
C GLY A 557 -1.46 -53.81 -28.72
N MET A 558 -0.44 -53.83 -29.58
CA MET A 558 0.69 -52.90 -29.59
C MET A 558 0.90 -52.31 -30.99
N THR A 559 1.46 -51.11 -31.07
CA THR A 559 1.89 -50.56 -32.38
C THR A 559 3.05 -51.37 -32.96
N PRO A 560 3.24 -51.41 -34.30
CA PRO A 560 4.37 -52.10 -34.91
C PRO A 560 5.74 -51.66 -34.36
N PHE A 561 5.87 -50.36 -34.02
CA PHE A 561 7.09 -49.81 -33.43
C PHE A 561 7.32 -50.33 -32.00
N GLU A 562 6.29 -50.33 -31.16
CA GLU A 562 6.36 -50.91 -29.81
C GLU A 562 6.72 -52.39 -29.89
N PHE A 563 6.07 -53.15 -30.78
CA PHE A 563 6.37 -54.57 -31.01
C PHE A 563 7.83 -54.80 -31.40
N LYS A 564 8.38 -53.97 -32.29
CA LYS A 564 9.81 -54.03 -32.68
C LYS A 564 10.76 -53.70 -31.53
N SER A 565 10.40 -52.72 -30.70
CA SER A 565 11.26 -52.28 -29.59
C SER A 565 11.38 -53.36 -28.50
N VAL A 566 10.30 -54.11 -28.26
CA VAL A 566 10.27 -55.22 -27.29
C VAL A 566 11.11 -56.42 -27.75
N GLN A 567 11.31 -56.61 -29.06
CA GLN A 567 12.15 -57.70 -29.59
C GLN A 567 13.65 -57.39 -29.65
N LYS A 568 14.05 -56.13 -29.49
CA LYS A 568 15.47 -55.73 -29.45
C LYS A 568 16.07 -55.80 -28.04
N GLU A 569 15.24 -55.99 -27.02
CA GLU A 569 15.62 -56.36 -25.65
C GLU A 569 15.59 -57.88 -25.50
#